data_AF-V4JNK8-F1
#
_entry.id   AF-V4JNK8-F1
#
_cell.length_a   1.000
_cell.length_b   1.000
_cell.length_c   1.000
_cell.angle_alpha   90.00
_cell.angle_beta   90.00
_cell.angle_gamma   90.00
#
_symmetry.space_group_name_H-M   'P 1'
#
loop_
_entity.id
_entity.type
_entity.pdbx_description
1 polymer ?
#
loop_
_entity_poly.entity_id
_entity_poly.type
_entity_poly.pdbx_seq_one_letter_code
_entity_poly.pdbx_strand_id
1 'polypeptide(L)' 'MCEETPADPARALAETIVDKLIAEGLVAGQKRTEITAKVASGTAKAEDWGLWSELAAADVNREQGGPNGNDPAEGEA' A
#
# COMPACT_ATOMS: atom_id res chain seq x y z
N MET A 1 -20.50 24.65 -19.60
CA MET A 1 -19.24 24.78 -18.87
C MET A 1 -19.35 23.80 -17.72
N CYS A 2 -18.56 22.72 -17.71
CA CYS A 2 -18.53 21.82 -16.57
C CYS A 2 -17.76 22.55 -15.46
N GLU A 3 -18.46 22.96 -14.42
CA GLU A 3 -17.83 23.47 -13.19
C GLU A 3 -16.95 22.35 -12.62
N GLU A 4 -15.64 22.51 -12.78
CA GLU A 4 -14.65 21.73 -12.06
C GLU A 4 -14.87 22.05 -10.58
N THR A 5 -15.55 21.14 -9.89
CA THR A 5 -15.75 21.24 -8.44
C THR A 5 -14.35 21.35 -7.83
N PRO A 6 -14.07 22.37 -6.98
CA PRO A 6 -12.73 22.50 -6.40
C PRO A 6 -12.39 21.18 -5.72
N ALA A 7 -11.27 20.58 -6.10
CA ALA A 7 -10.81 19.32 -5.56
C ALA A 7 -10.84 19.41 -4.03
N ASP A 8 -11.59 18.50 -3.39
CA ASP A 8 -11.70 18.47 -1.93
C ASP A 8 -10.28 18.40 -1.34
N PRO A 9 -9.83 19.43 -0.61
CA PRO A 9 -8.42 19.54 -0.21
C PRO A 9 -8.03 18.42 0.76
N ALA A 10 -8.99 17.92 1.56
CA ALA A 10 -8.77 16.78 2.44
C ALA A 10 -8.50 15.51 1.63
N ARG A 11 -9.27 15.28 0.56
CA ARG A 11 -9.04 14.17 -0.38
C ARG A 11 -7.71 14.30 -1.12
N ALA A 12 -7.37 15.48 -1.64
CA ALA A 12 -6.09 15.68 -2.35
C ALA A 12 -4.88 15.43 -1.42
N LEU A 13 -4.97 15.88 -0.17
CA LEU A 13 -3.95 15.61 0.84
C LEU A 13 -3.89 14.11 1.19
N ALA A 14 -5.04 13.47 1.38
CA ALA A 14 -5.12 12.05 1.67
C ALA A 14 -4.50 11.21 0.54
N GLU A 15 -4.82 11.50 -0.72
CA GLU A 15 -4.25 10.83 -1.88
C GLU A 15 -2.72 10.97 -1.90
N THR A 16 -2.21 12.19 -1.68
CA THR A 16 -0.76 12.45 -1.64
C THR A 16 -0.05 11.67 -0.53
N ILE A 17 -0.63 11.61 0.67
CA ILE A 17 -0.04 10.88 1.80
C ILE A 17 -0.09 9.37 1.54
N VAL A 18 -1.25 8.86 1.10
CA VAL A 18 -1.44 7.43 0.85
C VAL A 18 -0.53 6.93 -0.26
N ASP A 19 -0.34 7.70 -1.33
CA ASP A 19 0.58 7.34 -2.41
C ASP A 19 2.02 7.22 -1.92
N LYS A 20 2.47 8.13 -1.05
CA LYS A 20 3.80 8.03 -0.43
C LYS A 20 3.93 6.80 0.45
N LEU A 21 2.93 6.51 1.29
CA LEU A 21 2.96 5.35 2.17
C LEU A 21 2.97 4.02 1.39
N ILE A 22 2.26 3.95 0.27
CA ILE A 22 2.28 2.79 -0.63
C ILE A 22 3.66 2.67 -1.30
N ALA A 23 4.23 3.76 -1.79
CA ALA A 23 5.54 3.75 -2.44
C ALA A 23 6.67 3.31 -1.49
N GLU A 24 6.57 3.65 -0.21
CA GLU A 24 7.50 3.21 0.85
C GLU A 24 7.19 1.79 1.36
N GLY A 25 6.15 1.11 0.84
CA GLY A 25 5.75 -0.23 1.27
C GLY A 25 5.17 -0.28 2.70
N LEU A 26 4.73 0.86 3.24
CA LEU A 26 4.21 0.97 4.60
C LEU A 26 2.73 0.60 4.70
N VAL A 27 1.97 0.74 3.61
CA VAL A 27 0.55 0.35 3.54
C VAL A 27 0.23 -0.34 2.24
N ALA A 28 -0.77 -1.23 2.28
CA ALA A 28 -1.14 -2.05 1.14
C ALA A 28 -1.71 -1.22 -0.03
N GLY A 29 -1.04 -1.26 -1.18
CA GLY A 29 -1.45 -0.55 -2.40
C GLY A 29 -2.83 -0.94 -2.91
N GLN A 30 -3.19 -2.23 -2.78
CA GLN A 30 -4.52 -2.75 -3.13
C GLN A 30 -5.68 -2.12 -2.36
N LYS A 31 -5.39 -1.46 -1.22
CA LYS A 31 -6.38 -0.77 -0.39
C LYS A 31 -6.38 0.75 -0.58
N ARG A 32 -5.62 1.30 -1.54
CA ARG A 32 -5.45 2.75 -1.77
C ARG A 32 -6.75 3.55 -1.65
N THR A 33 -7.81 3.15 -2.34
CA THR A 33 -9.09 3.88 -2.35
C THR A 33 -9.77 3.89 -0.98
N GLU A 34 -9.73 2.76 -0.26
CA GLU A 34 -10.32 2.63 1.08
C GLU A 34 -9.54 3.46 2.11
N ILE A 35 -8.20 3.37 2.07
CA ILE A 35 -7.30 4.14 2.93
C ILE A 35 -7.52 5.63 2.70
N THR A 36 -7.52 6.07 1.43
CA THR A 36 -7.73 7.47 1.05
C THR A 36 -9.06 8.00 1.58
N ALA A 37 -10.15 7.25 1.44
CA ALA A 37 -11.47 7.67 1.92
C ALA A 37 -11.52 7.81 3.45
N LYS A 38 -10.92 6.86 4.19
CA LYS A 38 -10.87 6.89 5.67
C LYS A 38 -9.96 8.00 6.18
N VAL A 39 -8.84 8.27 5.52
CA VAL A 39 -7.93 9.37 5.86
C VAL A 39 -8.57 10.72 5.57
N ALA A 40 -9.16 10.90 4.37
CA ALA A 40 -9.83 12.15 3.99
C ALA A 40 -11.01 12.48 4.90
N SER A 41 -11.75 11.47 5.36
CA SER A 41 -12.87 11.63 6.29
C SER A 41 -12.46 11.75 7.75
N GLY A 42 -11.18 11.57 8.09
CA GLY A 42 -10.68 11.57 9.47
C GLY A 42 -11.19 10.39 10.31
N THR A 43 -11.63 9.31 9.66
CA THR A 43 -12.21 8.12 10.34
C THR A 43 -11.25 6.94 10.44
N ALA A 44 -10.03 7.06 9.91
CA ALA A 44 -8.98 6.05 10.04
C ALA A 44 -8.57 5.87 11.51
N LYS A 45 -8.68 4.63 12.02
CA LYS A 45 -8.30 4.26 13.38
C LYS A 45 -6.95 3.57 13.42
N ALA A 46 -6.36 3.43 14.61
CA ALA A 46 -5.09 2.73 14.80
C ALA A 46 -5.15 1.28 14.30
N GLU A 47 -6.28 0.60 14.53
CA GLU A 47 -6.53 -0.77 14.08
C GLU A 47 -6.54 -0.90 12.56
N ASP A 48 -7.05 0.12 11.85
CA ASP A 48 -7.02 0.15 10.38
C ASP A 48 -5.57 0.20 9.86
N TRP A 49 -4.72 1.05 10.48
CA TRP A 49 -3.31 1.18 10.11
C TRP A 49 -2.53 -0.12 10.34
N GLY A 50 -2.83 -0.83 11.44
CA GLY A 50 -2.25 -2.15 11.70
C GLY A 50 -2.53 -3.11 10.55
N LEU A 51 -3.82 -3.28 10.19
CA LEU A 51 -4.24 -4.17 9.10
C LEU A 51 -3.61 -3.80 7.75
N TRP A 52 -3.53 -2.51 7.42
CA TRP A 52 -2.94 -2.07 6.15
C TRP A 52 -1.43 -2.30 6.08
N SER A 53 -0.74 -2.18 7.22
CA SER A 53 0.70 -2.44 7.32
C SER A 53 1.00 -3.94 7.24
N GLU A 54 0.23 -4.76 7.95
CA GLU A 54 0.33 -6.23 7.90
C GLU A 54 0.09 -6.75 6.47
N LEU A 55 -0.91 -6.19 5.78
CA LEU A 55 -1.20 -6.54 4.40
C LEU A 55 -0.06 -6.12 3.46
N ALA A 56 0.54 -4.94 3.67
CA ALA A 56 1.71 -4.50 2.91
C ALA A 56 2.90 -5.45 3.09
N ALA A 57 3.17 -5.87 4.34
CA ALA A 57 4.22 -6.83 4.63
C ALA A 57 3.97 -8.21 3.98
N ALA A 58 2.70 -8.64 3.92
CA ALA A 58 2.32 -9.87 3.23
C ALA A 58 2.53 -9.79 1.71
N ASP A 59 2.23 -8.63 1.10
CA ASP A 59 2.48 -8.38 -0.33
C ASP A 59 3.98 -8.41 -0.64
N VAL A 60 4.81 -7.74 0.15
CA VAL A 60 6.28 -7.76 0.01
C VAL A 60 6.84 -9.18 0.11
N ASN A 61 6.36 -9.97 1.08
CA ASN A 61 6.84 -11.34 1.27
C ASN A 61 6.42 -12.27 0.10
N ARG A 62 5.30 -11.99 -0.55
CA ARG A 62 4.87 -12.70 -1.77
C ARG A 62 5.78 -12.37 -2.96
N GLU A 63 6.19 -11.11 -3.11
CA GLU A 63 7.10 -10.68 -4.18
C GLU A 63 8.53 -11.21 -3.99
N GLN A 64 8.99 -11.37 -2.74
CA GLN A 64 10.31 -11.93 -2.42
C GLN A 64 10.36 -13.47 -2.38
N GLY A 65 9.21 -14.15 -2.40
CA GLY A 65 9.08 -15.60 -2.43
C GLY A 65 9.24 -16.24 -3.82
N GLY A 66 9.83 -15.55 -4.79
CA GLY A 66 10.23 -16.17 -6.06
C GLY A 66 11.32 -17.22 -5.83
N PRO A 67 11.33 -18.35 -6.58
CA PRO A 67 12.24 -19.46 -6.30
C PRO A 67 13.69 -18.96 -6.25
N ASN A 68 14.30 -19.12 -5.08
CA ASN A 68 15.72 -18.91 -4.88
C ASN A 68 16.45 -19.94 -5.75
N GLY A 69 16.78 -19.55 -6.99
CA GLY A 69 17.45 -20.36 -8.00
C GLY A 69 18.93 -20.58 -7.69
N ASN A 70 19.27 -20.80 -6.42
CA ASN A 70 20.61 -21.19 -6.00
C ASN A 70 20.54 -22.58 -5.38
N ASP A 71 20.11 -23.53 -6.21
CA ASP A 71 20.35 -24.95 -6.01
C ASP A 71 21.88 -25.14 -6.05
N PRO A 72 22.55 -25.51 -4.94
CA PRO A 72 23.96 -25.82 -5.00
C PRO A 72 24.06 -27.11 -5.81
N ALA A 73 24.55 -27.00 -7.05
CA ALA A 73 24.81 -28.13 -7.92
C ALA A 73 25.49 -29.24 -7.11
N GLU A 74 24.71 -30.28 -6.84
CA GLU A 74 25.18 -31.52 -6.24
C GLU A 74 26.31 -32.03 -7.13
N GLY A 75 27.47 -32.22 -6.52
CA GLY A 75 28.59 -32.86 -7.21
C GLY A 75 28.22 -34.29 -7.54
N GLU A 76 28.41 -34.70 -8.79
CA GLU A 76 28.68 -36.09 -9.15
C GLU A 76 29.12 -36.15 -10.63
N ALA A 77 30.40 -36.48 -10.83
CA ALA A 77 30.97 -37.41 -11.83
C ALA A 77 32.47 -37.14 -12.04
#